data_AF-L0GS88-F1
#
_entry.id   AF-L0GS88-F1
#
_cell.length_a   1.000
_cell.length_b   1.000
_cell.length_c   1.000
_cell.angle_alpha   90.00
_cell.angle_beta   90.00
_cell.angle_gamma   90.00
#
_symmetry.space_group_name_H-M   'P 1'
#
loop_
_entity.id
_entity.type
_entity.pdbx_description
1 polymer ?
#
loop_
_entity_poly.entity_id
_entity_poly.type
_entity_poly.pdbx_seq_one_letter_code
_entity_poly.pdbx_strand_id
1 'polypeptide(L)' 'MPHLTLRLPDETLKQVDELREMLEKQNGIPVNRADALRMLIAKGIEQRLKEDAKK' A
#
# COMPACT_ATOMS: atom_id res chain seq x y z
N MET A 1 15.78 12.17 2.20
CA MET A 1 14.70 11.36 1.58
C MET A 1 13.48 12.25 1.46
N PRO A 2 12.78 12.28 0.32
CA PRO A 2 11.54 13.05 0.18
C PRO A 2 10.48 12.50 1.15
N HIS A 3 9.74 13.40 1.79
CA HIS A 3 8.63 13.06 2.68
C HIS A 3 7.32 13.38 1.97
N LEU A 4 6.34 12.48 2.08
CA LEU A 4 5.02 12.65 1.51
C LEU A 4 3.99 12.53 2.64
N THR A 5 3.10 13.51 2.73
CA THR A 5 1.95 13.48 3.65
C THR A 5 0.68 13.39 2.84
N LEU A 6 -0.17 12.42 3.14
CA LEU A 6 -1.45 12.20 2.47
C LEU A 6 -2.57 12.32 3.50
N ARG A 7 -3.69 12.95 3.11
CA ARG A 7 -4.94 12.87 3.86
C ARG A 7 -5.82 11.86 3.17
N LEU A 8 -6.20 10.83 3.91
CA LEU A 8 -7.05 9.75 3.44
C LEU A 8 -8.32 9.70 4.30
N PRO A 9 -9.45 9.26 3.74
CA PRO A 9 -10.63 8.94 4.53
C PRO A 9 -10.32 7.89 5.60
N ASP A 10 -11.01 7.95 6.73
CA ASP A 10 -10.84 6.99 7.84
C ASP A 10 -11.02 5.54 7.40
N GLU A 11 -11.96 5.29 6.48
CA GLU A 11 -12.19 3.94 5.94
C GLU A 11 -10.97 3.41 5.19
N THR A 12 -10.34 4.24 4.36
CA THR A 12 -9.11 3.88 3.66
C THR A 12 -7.95 3.67 4.64
N LEU A 13 -7.85 4.49 5.70
CA LEU A 13 -6.84 4.29 6.73
C LEU A 13 -7.00 2.94 7.44
N LYS A 14 -8.24 2.53 7.75
CA LYS A 14 -8.53 1.20 8.32
C LYS A 14 -8.09 0.08 7.40
N GLN A 15 -8.40 0.16 6.11
CA GLN A 15 -7.98 -0.85 5.12
C GLN A 15 -6.46 -0.99 5.03
N VAL A 16 -5.73 0.14 5.12
CA VAL A 16 -4.26 0.13 5.16
C VAL A 16 -3.75 -0.56 6.43
N ASP A 17 -4.37 -0.30 7.58
CA ASP A 17 -4.00 -0.94 8.85
C ASP A 17 -4.29 -2.45 8.84
N GLU A 18 -5.42 -2.88 8.29
CA GLU A 18 -5.74 -4.30 8.11
C GLU A 18 -4.71 -5.00 7.20
N LEU A 19 -4.35 -4.37 6.08
CA LEU A 19 -3.32 -4.89 5.18
C LEU A 19 -1.97 -5.01 5.91
N ARG A 20 -1.59 -4.01 6.70
CA ARG A 20 -0.37 -4.04 7.50
C ARG A 20 -0.35 -5.24 8.44
N GLU A 21 -1.44 -5.48 9.17
CA GLU A 21 -1.56 -6.64 10.08
C GLU A 21 -1.49 -7.97 9.33
N MET A 22 -2.12 -8.07 8.17
CA MET A 22 -2.03 -9.27 7.33
C MET A 22 -0.61 -9.54 6.85
N LEU A 23 0.12 -8.50 6.43
CA LEU A 23 1.49 -8.63 5.96
C LEU A 23 2.46 -8.98 7.08
N GLU A 24 2.26 -8.40 8.27
CA GLU A 24 3.04 -8.75 9.45
C GLU A 24 2.86 -10.23 9.82
N LYS A 25 1.62 -10.73 9.78
CA LYS A 25 1.32 -12.15 10.01
C LYS A 25 1.90 -13.09 8.95
N GLN A 26 1.92 -12.68 7.68
CA GLN A 26 2.44 -13.51 6.59
C GLN A 26 3.97 -13.55 6.55
N ASN A 27 4.61 -12.41 6.75
CA ASN A 27 6.07 -12.29 6.61
C ASN A 27 6.81 -12.54 7.93
N GLY A 28 6.11 -12.49 9.07
CA GLY A 28 6.72 -12.62 10.40
C GLY A 28 7.62 -11.44 10.79
N ILE A 29 7.54 -10.33 10.06
CA ILE A 29 8.35 -9.13 10.25
C ILE A 29 7.40 -7.95 10.47
N PRO A 30 7.68 -7.06 11.44
CA PRO A 30 6.86 -5.89 11.68
C PRO A 30 6.78 -4.99 10.45
N VAL A 31 5.56 -4.72 10.00
CA VAL A 31 5.28 -3.84 8.86
C VAL A 31 4.70 -2.54 9.39
N ASN A 32 5.26 -1.40 8.97
CA ASN A 32 4.69 -0.09 9.32
C ASN A 32 3.66 0.35 8.28
N ARG A 33 2.82 1.33 8.64
CA ARG A 33 1.77 1.86 7.76
C ARG A 33 2.31 2.45 6.46
N ALA A 34 3.50 3.07 6.50
CA ALA A 34 4.12 3.68 5.33
C ALA A 34 4.55 2.61 4.31
N ASP A 35 5.04 1.47 4.76
CA ASP A 35 5.43 0.35 3.90
C ASP A 35 4.21 -0.34 3.28
N ALA A 36 3.13 -0.52 4.05
CA ALA A 36 1.85 -0.98 3.50
C ALA A 36 1.31 -0.05 2.41
N LEU A 37 1.35 1.27 2.64
CA LEU A 37 0.97 2.29 1.67
C LEU A 37 1.85 2.27 0.42
N ARG A 38 3.18 2.18 0.57
CA ARG A 38 4.12 2.07 -0.56
C ARG A 38 3.80 0.86 -1.42
N MET A 39 3.49 -0.28 -0.81
CA MET A 39 3.17 -1.50 -1.54
C MET A 39 1.86 -1.37 -2.31
N LEU A 40 0.83 -0.75 -1.73
CA LEU A 40 -0.43 -0.47 -2.43
C LEU A 40 -0.23 0.43 -3.65
N ILE A 41 0.54 1.51 -3.47
CA ILE A 41 0.85 2.45 -4.56
C ILE A 41 1.63 1.73 -5.67
N ALA A 42 2.65 0.95 -5.32
CA ALA A 42 3.43 0.17 -6.28
C ALA A 42 2.54 -0.79 -7.08
N LYS A 43 1.70 -1.58 -6.41
CA LYS A 43 0.76 -2.50 -7.07
C LYS A 43 -0.23 -1.79 -8.00
N GLY A 44 -0.77 -0.64 -7.59
CA GLY A 44 -1.67 0.16 -8.42
C GLY A 44 -0.98 0.69 -9.68
N ILE A 45 0.27 1.15 -9.56
CA ILE A 45 1.08 1.59 -10.71
C ILE A 45 1.35 0.41 -11.65
N GLU A 46 1.78 -0.74 -11.11
CA GLU A 46 2.03 -1.95 -11.90
C GLU A 46 0.78 -2.43 -12.66
N GLN A 47 -0.39 -2.40 -12.01
CA GLN A 47 -1.65 -2.78 -12.63
C GLN A 47 -1.99 -1.84 -13.79
N ARG A 48 -1.88 -0.53 -13.58
CA ARG A 48 -2.12 0.46 -14.63
C ARG A 48 -1.18 0.28 -15.82
N LEU A 49 0.11 0.04 -15.58
CA LEU A 49 1.08 -0.22 -16.64
C LEU A 49 0.75 -1.49 -17.43
N LYS A 50 0.27 -2.55 -16.76
CA LYS A 50 -0.16 -3.79 -17.42
C LYS A 50 -1.42 -3.60 -18.26
N GLU A 51 -2.35 -2.75 -17.83
CA GLU A 51 -3.55 -2.42 -18.61
C GLU A 51 -3.22 -1.57 -19.84
N ASP A 52 -2.31 -0.61 -19.70
CA ASP A 52 -1.85 0.24 -20.81
C ASP A 52 -1.10 -0.60 -21.88
N ALA A 53 -0.26 -1.55 -21.44
CA ALA A 53 0.47 -2.45 -22.34
C ALA A 53 -0.42 -3.48 -23.06
N LYS A 54 -1.67 -3.67 -22.61
CA LYS A 54 -2.66 -4.56 -23.25
C LYS A 54 -3.56 -3.83 -24.24
N LYS A 55 -3.46 -2.51 -24.35
CA LYS A 55 -4.27 -1.66 -25.21
C LYS A 55 -3.55 -1.35 -26.51
#